data_AF-A0A2G9H816-F1
#
_entry.id   AF-A0A2G9H816-F1
#
_cell.length_a   1.000
_cell.length_b   1.000
_cell.length_c   1.000
_cell.angle_alpha   90.00
_cell.angle_beta   90.00
_cell.angle_gamma   90.00
#
_symmetry.space_group_name_H-M   'P 1'
#
loop_
_entity.id
_entity.type
_entity.pdbx_description
1 polymer ?
#
loop_
_entity_poly.entity_id
_entity_poly.type
_entity_poly.pdbx_seq_one_letter_code
_entity_poly.pdbx_strand_id
1 'polypeptide(L)'
;MDYNKPAEEACLFAMQLTSGSVLQMVLKTAIELDLLELIKKAGPEATVSASELAVQLPTNNPDAVDMLDRILRLLAAHSVLVCGLKPLPDGGLERRYSLSPVGEFLTRNEDGVSGGTFCLMIQDRVLMEPWYHLKDAILEGGIPFDRAYGMSGFEYLAKDPRLSRIFDQAMYEESTIIMKKILEKYKGFETLKSLVDVGGGIGGTLKMIISKYPSIKGINFDLPHVIRNAPSYPDEEAGLFAMQLTSGSVLQMVLKTAVELDLLELIKKAGPEATASAAELAAQLPTNNPDAVDMLDRILRLLAAHSVLVCSLKPLPDGSLERRYSLSPVGEFLTRNEDGVSVGSFCLLIQDRVATETWYHLKDAILEGGIPFNRAFGMSPFEYFAKDPKLSRIFDQAMYEESTIILKKILEKYKGFEGLKSLVDVGGGIGASLKMIISKYPSIKGINFDLPHVIQNAPSYPADAIFMKWICHNWSDSHCEKLLKNCYEALPENGKVIIADIILPEDPNSGPNSLRSSQMDVIMLANNTGGKERSEREFEALAKKAGFKQLIKVCSAFDIWIMELHK
;
A
#
# COMPACT_ATOMS: atom_id res chain seq x y z
N MET A 1 17.97 -0.48 74.01
CA MET A 1 18.77 -0.14 72.81
C MET A 1 19.10 -1.46 72.16
N ASP A 2 18.40 -1.77 71.07
CA ASP A 2 18.26 -3.13 70.57
C ASP A 2 19.13 -3.32 69.33
N TYR A 3 20.24 -4.07 69.48
CA TYR A 3 21.28 -4.24 68.47
C TYR A 3 20.94 -5.30 67.39
N ASN A 4 19.73 -5.86 67.38
CA ASN A 4 19.31 -6.95 66.46
C ASN A 4 18.50 -6.53 65.22
N LYS A 5 18.00 -5.29 65.14
CA LYS A 5 17.22 -4.83 63.97
C LYS A 5 17.96 -4.83 62.62
N PRO A 6 19.26 -4.47 62.54
CA PRO A 6 19.94 -4.38 61.24
C PRO A 6 20.13 -5.73 60.55
N ALA A 7 20.29 -6.82 61.31
CA ALA A 7 20.50 -8.16 60.75
C ALA A 7 19.19 -8.78 60.23
N GLU A 8 18.09 -8.57 60.94
CA GLU A 8 16.76 -9.02 60.51
C GLU A 8 16.26 -8.22 59.29
N GLU A 9 16.41 -6.88 59.30
CA GLU A 9 16.10 -6.03 58.15
C GLU A 9 16.96 -6.39 56.92
N ALA A 10 18.25 -6.67 57.11
CA ALA A 10 19.12 -7.14 56.03
C ALA A 10 18.72 -8.53 55.51
N CYS A 11 18.30 -9.43 56.41
CA CYS A 11 17.80 -10.76 56.03
C CYS A 11 16.50 -10.66 55.21
N LEU A 12 15.56 -9.82 55.65
CA LEU A 12 14.31 -9.54 54.93
C LEU A 12 14.58 -8.89 53.57
N PHE A 13 15.51 -7.93 53.49
CA PHE A 13 15.90 -7.33 52.23
C PHE A 13 16.56 -8.34 51.29
N ALA A 14 17.41 -9.24 51.80
CA ALA A 14 17.98 -10.32 51.00
C ALA A 14 16.90 -11.28 50.47
N MET A 15 15.93 -11.65 51.30
CA MET A 15 14.77 -12.45 50.86
C MET A 15 13.97 -11.71 49.77
N GLN A 16 13.74 -10.41 49.93
CA GLN A 16 13.07 -9.58 48.92
C GLN A 16 13.84 -9.60 47.60
N LEU A 17 15.16 -9.37 47.61
CA LEU A 17 16.01 -9.43 46.42
C LEU A 17 15.91 -10.78 45.72
N THR A 18 15.92 -11.90 46.46
CA THR A 18 15.80 -13.25 45.85
C THR A 18 14.44 -13.50 45.19
N SER A 19 13.39 -12.79 45.63
CA SER A 19 12.04 -12.87 45.06
C SER A 19 11.70 -11.73 44.10
N GLY A 20 12.67 -10.90 43.71
CA GLY A 20 12.43 -9.65 42.98
C GLY A 20 11.73 -9.81 41.61
N SER A 21 11.85 -10.98 40.98
CA SER A 21 11.15 -11.29 39.73
C SER A 21 9.62 -11.36 39.90
N VAL A 22 9.13 -11.71 41.09
CA VAL A 22 7.68 -11.84 41.36
C VAL A 22 6.95 -10.52 41.14
N LEU A 23 7.51 -9.40 41.64
CA LEU A 23 6.93 -8.08 41.42
C LEU A 23 6.87 -7.74 39.93
N GLN A 24 7.95 -7.96 39.19
CA GLN A 24 8.03 -7.60 37.77
C GLN A 24 7.04 -8.41 36.92
N MET A 25 6.91 -9.71 37.20
CA MET A 25 5.97 -10.57 36.49
C MET A 25 4.52 -10.22 36.82
N VAL A 26 4.21 -9.91 38.09
CA VAL A 26 2.89 -9.45 38.49
C VAL A 26 2.55 -8.09 37.87
N LEU A 27 3.51 -7.18 37.81
CA LEU A 27 3.32 -5.86 37.20
C LEU A 27 3.07 -5.97 35.70
N LYS A 28 3.86 -6.80 34.99
CA LYS A 28 3.63 -7.14 33.58
C LYS A 28 2.21 -7.64 33.36
N THR A 29 1.77 -8.62 34.15
CA THR A 29 0.40 -9.15 34.05
C THR A 29 -0.67 -8.10 34.35
N ALA A 30 -0.44 -7.20 35.32
CA ALA A 30 -1.38 -6.14 35.62
C ALA A 30 -1.50 -5.11 34.48
N ILE A 31 -0.41 -4.85 33.74
CA ILE A 31 -0.41 -4.01 32.53
C ILE A 31 -1.10 -4.74 31.38
N GLU A 32 -0.81 -6.02 31.15
CA GLU A 32 -1.44 -6.82 30.08
C GLU A 32 -2.96 -6.99 30.25
N LEU A 33 -3.44 -6.95 31.50
CA LEU A 33 -4.86 -6.98 31.85
C LEU A 33 -5.48 -5.60 31.98
N ASP A 34 -4.75 -4.52 31.67
CA ASP A 34 -5.18 -3.13 31.79
C ASP A 34 -5.71 -2.75 33.19
N LEU A 35 -5.28 -3.45 34.25
CA LEU A 35 -5.84 -3.25 35.59
C LEU A 35 -5.61 -1.83 36.10
N LEU A 36 -4.43 -1.27 35.83
CA LEU A 36 -4.09 0.09 36.24
C LEU A 36 -4.93 1.13 35.48
N GLU A 37 -5.21 0.89 34.20
CA GLU A 37 -6.08 1.74 33.38
C GLU A 37 -7.53 1.69 33.84
N LEU A 38 -8.03 0.49 34.19
CA LEU A 38 -9.38 0.32 34.74
C LEU A 38 -9.53 1.04 36.09
N ILE A 39 -8.51 1.01 36.95
CA ILE A 39 -8.48 1.78 38.20
C ILE A 39 -8.48 3.29 37.89
N LYS A 40 -7.64 3.75 36.96
CA LYS A 40 -7.58 5.16 36.55
C LYS A 40 -8.92 5.68 36.03
N LYS A 41 -9.59 4.88 35.22
CA LYS A 41 -10.89 5.20 34.60
C LYS A 41 -12.01 5.41 35.63
N ALA A 42 -11.91 4.80 36.82
CA ALA A 42 -12.88 5.01 37.89
C ALA A 42 -12.86 6.45 38.44
N GLY A 43 -11.75 7.18 38.25
CA GLY A 43 -11.58 8.57 38.65
C GLY A 43 -10.61 8.76 39.81
N PRO A 44 -10.08 9.99 40.01
CA PRO A 44 -8.96 10.26 40.93
C PRO A 44 -9.30 10.00 42.41
N GLU A 45 -10.56 10.18 42.81
CA GLU A 45 -11.04 9.94 44.19
C GLU A 45 -11.75 8.58 44.34
N ALA A 46 -11.86 7.81 43.25
CA ALA A 46 -12.53 6.53 43.28
C ALA A 46 -11.58 5.43 43.76
N THR A 47 -12.15 4.47 44.50
CA THR A 47 -11.47 3.23 44.87
C THR A 47 -12.26 2.07 44.30
N VAL A 48 -11.58 1.05 43.77
CA VAL A 48 -12.22 -0.12 43.15
C VAL A 48 -11.81 -1.42 43.84
N SER A 49 -12.72 -2.38 43.89
CA SER A 49 -12.52 -3.73 44.41
C SER A 49 -12.03 -4.68 43.31
N ALA A 50 -11.44 -5.82 43.71
CA ALA A 50 -11.05 -6.87 42.77
C ALA A 50 -12.26 -7.45 42.01
N SER A 51 -13.43 -7.52 42.64
CA SER A 51 -14.69 -7.96 42.01
C SER A 51 -15.17 -7.01 40.92
N GLU A 52 -15.11 -5.70 41.14
CA GLU A 52 -15.49 -4.70 40.14
C GLU A 52 -14.54 -4.68 38.94
N LEU A 53 -13.25 -4.98 39.15
CA LEU A 53 -12.28 -5.14 38.08
C LEU A 53 -12.50 -6.45 37.30
N ALA A 54 -12.76 -7.57 37.99
CA ALA A 54 -13.01 -8.86 37.36
C ALA A 54 -14.18 -8.83 36.36
N VAL A 55 -15.26 -8.09 36.69
CA VAL A 55 -16.44 -7.91 35.81
C VAL A 55 -16.09 -7.20 34.50
N GLN A 56 -15.05 -6.38 34.49
CA GLN A 56 -14.62 -5.63 33.31
C GLN A 56 -13.64 -6.41 32.43
N LEU A 57 -13.15 -7.56 32.89
CA LEU A 57 -12.27 -8.43 32.12
C LEU A 57 -13.06 -9.48 31.33
N PRO A 58 -12.60 -9.86 30.12
CA PRO A 58 -13.21 -10.93 29.34
C PRO A 58 -12.83 -12.32 29.89
N THR A 59 -13.26 -12.65 31.11
CA THR A 59 -12.89 -13.89 31.83
C THR A 59 -14.11 -14.71 32.26
N ASN A 60 -13.99 -16.03 32.12
CA ASN A 60 -14.93 -17.02 32.68
C ASN A 60 -14.31 -17.79 33.86
N ASN A 61 -13.13 -17.38 34.35
CA ASN A 61 -12.43 -18.05 35.44
C ASN A 61 -13.09 -17.72 36.79
N PRO A 62 -13.66 -18.72 37.52
CA PRO A 62 -14.29 -18.48 38.81
C PRO A 62 -13.33 -17.94 39.87
N ASP A 63 -12.02 -18.19 39.72
CA ASP A 63 -10.99 -17.75 40.67
C ASP A 63 -10.40 -16.36 40.34
N ALA A 64 -10.88 -15.70 39.28
CA ALA A 64 -10.33 -14.44 38.81
C ALA A 64 -10.32 -13.35 39.90
N VAL A 65 -11.37 -13.26 40.70
CA VAL A 65 -11.48 -12.26 41.78
C VAL A 65 -10.38 -12.45 42.82
N ASP A 66 -10.11 -13.69 43.26
CA ASP A 66 -9.05 -13.98 44.24
C ASP A 66 -7.65 -13.73 43.66
N MET A 67 -7.43 -14.13 42.40
CA MET A 67 -6.16 -13.88 41.71
C MET A 67 -5.88 -12.37 41.56
N LEU A 68 -6.89 -11.59 41.18
CA LEU A 68 -6.77 -10.13 41.08
C LEU A 68 -6.51 -9.49 42.45
N ASP A 69 -7.22 -9.87 43.52
CA ASP A 69 -6.96 -9.33 44.86
C ASP A 69 -5.49 -9.60 45.30
N ARG A 70 -4.94 -10.78 45.00
CA ARG A 70 -3.53 -11.10 45.28
C ARG A 70 -2.56 -10.21 44.49
N ILE A 71 -2.82 -10.01 43.20
CA ILE A 71 -2.03 -9.11 42.34
C ILE A 71 -2.07 -7.67 42.90
N LEU A 72 -3.27 -7.14 43.15
CA LEU A 72 -3.48 -5.77 43.62
C LEU A 72 -2.86 -5.54 45.01
N ARG A 73 -2.92 -6.55 45.91
CA ARG A 73 -2.20 -6.50 47.19
C ARG A 73 -0.70 -6.39 47.04
N LEU A 74 -0.10 -7.16 46.13
CA LEU A 74 1.35 -7.10 45.92
C LEU A 74 1.76 -5.73 45.37
N LEU A 75 0.99 -5.20 44.42
CA LEU A 75 1.20 -3.86 43.86
C LEU A 75 1.05 -2.77 44.92
N ALA A 76 0.06 -2.89 45.82
CA ALA A 76 -0.11 -1.96 46.93
C ALA A 76 1.04 -2.03 47.94
N ALA A 77 1.55 -3.23 48.23
CA ALA A 77 2.71 -3.42 49.12
C ALA A 77 3.99 -2.77 48.56
N HIS A 78 4.09 -2.60 47.24
CA HIS A 78 5.20 -1.92 46.58
C HIS A 78 4.88 -0.46 46.21
N SER A 79 3.83 0.11 46.82
CA SER A 79 3.40 1.49 46.59
C SER A 79 3.09 1.82 45.13
N VAL A 80 2.73 0.84 44.30
CA VAL A 80 2.18 1.07 42.96
C VAL A 80 0.70 1.45 43.08
N LEU A 81 -0.01 0.85 44.04
CA LEU A 81 -1.38 1.17 44.40
C LEU A 81 -1.49 1.63 45.86
N VAL A 82 -2.58 2.30 46.19
CA VAL A 82 -3.00 2.57 47.56
C VAL A 82 -4.14 1.61 47.88
N CYS A 83 -4.08 0.93 49.03
CA CYS A 83 -5.12 0.00 49.48
C CYS A 83 -5.84 0.56 50.71
N GLY A 84 -7.17 0.66 50.62
CA GLY A 84 -8.07 1.02 51.71
C GLY A 84 -9.01 -0.11 52.07
N LEU A 85 -9.56 -0.07 53.29
CA LEU A 85 -10.55 -1.03 53.77
C LEU A 85 -11.92 -0.35 53.88
N LYS A 86 -12.94 -0.98 53.29
CA LYS A 86 -14.34 -0.56 53.38
C LYS A 86 -15.13 -1.59 54.20
N PRO A 87 -15.80 -1.19 55.30
CA PRO A 87 -16.71 -2.06 56.02
C PRO A 87 -17.90 -2.48 55.17
N LEU A 88 -18.25 -3.76 55.24
CA LEU A 88 -19.44 -4.33 54.60
C LEU A 88 -20.61 -4.46 55.60
N PRO A 89 -21.87 -4.47 55.12
CA PRO A 89 -23.05 -4.57 55.99
C PRO A 89 -23.11 -5.84 56.86
N ASP A 90 -22.40 -6.89 56.49
CA ASP A 90 -22.30 -8.17 57.20
C ASP A 90 -21.19 -8.20 58.27
N GLY A 91 -20.48 -7.08 58.47
CA GLY A 91 -19.34 -6.98 59.37
C GLY A 91 -17.99 -7.38 58.74
N GLY A 92 -17.96 -7.75 57.46
CA GLY A 92 -16.75 -8.00 56.69
C GLY A 92 -15.99 -6.72 56.32
N LEU A 93 -14.77 -6.89 55.78
CA LEU A 93 -13.96 -5.81 55.22
C LEU A 93 -13.65 -6.12 53.76
N GLU A 94 -13.92 -5.16 52.87
CA GLU A 94 -13.55 -5.20 51.47
C GLU A 94 -12.29 -4.36 51.23
N ARG A 95 -11.31 -4.91 50.50
CA ARG A 95 -10.16 -4.12 50.03
C ARG A 95 -10.55 -3.35 48.78
N ARG A 96 -10.22 -2.06 48.77
CA ARG A 96 -10.40 -1.20 47.61
C ARG A 96 -9.08 -0.50 47.27
N TYR A 97 -8.85 -0.31 45.99
CA TYR A 97 -7.58 0.13 45.44
C TYR A 97 -7.75 1.42 44.63
N SER A 98 -6.77 2.30 44.73
CA SER A 98 -6.59 3.47 43.86
C SER A 98 -5.13 3.56 43.41
N LEU A 99 -4.86 4.39 42.39
CA LEU A 99 -3.49 4.61 41.92
C LEU A 99 -2.68 5.41 42.96
N SER A 100 -1.42 5.03 43.10
CA SER A 100 -0.42 5.89 43.73
C SER A 100 0.23 6.81 42.68
N PRO A 101 1.06 7.79 43.09
CA PRO A 101 1.88 8.55 42.14
C PRO A 101 2.79 7.68 41.26
N VAL A 102 3.26 6.52 41.75
CA VAL A 102 4.06 5.57 40.94
C VAL A 102 3.19 4.88 39.90
N GLY A 103 1.97 4.47 40.29
CA GLY A 103 1.00 3.85 39.40
C GLY A 103 0.57 4.76 38.25
N GLU A 104 0.50 6.08 38.49
CA GLU A 104 0.19 7.07 37.45
C GLU A 104 1.20 7.05 36.28
N PHE A 105 2.50 6.88 36.55
CA PHE A 105 3.51 6.77 35.50
C PHE A 105 3.40 5.49 34.67
N LEU A 106 2.70 4.47 35.17
CA LEU A 106 2.48 3.19 34.50
C LEU A 106 1.15 3.13 33.75
N THR A 107 0.40 4.24 33.74
CA THR A 107 -0.83 4.41 32.96
C THR A 107 -0.67 5.52 31.93
N ARG A 108 -1.53 5.54 30.90
CA ARG A 108 -1.49 6.57 29.86
C ARG A 108 -1.74 7.95 30.47
N ASN A 109 -0.86 8.89 30.14
CA ASN A 109 -1.02 10.30 30.50
C ASN A 109 -1.85 11.06 29.44
N GLU A 110 -1.93 12.39 29.57
CA GLU A 110 -2.64 13.27 28.61
C GLU A 110 -2.11 13.19 27.17
N ASP A 111 -0.84 12.83 26.99
CA ASP A 111 -0.20 12.66 25.68
C ASP A 111 -0.38 11.21 25.15
N GLY A 112 -1.13 10.36 25.87
CA GLY A 112 -1.39 8.97 25.52
C GLY A 112 -0.23 8.01 25.79
N VAL A 113 0.86 8.45 26.43
CA VAL A 113 2.07 7.66 26.68
C VAL A 113 2.16 7.14 28.11
N SER A 114 2.87 6.04 28.34
CA SER A 114 3.04 5.42 29.67
C SER A 114 4.41 4.76 29.83
N GLY A 115 4.86 4.54 31.06
CA GLY A 115 5.99 3.64 31.35
C GLY A 115 5.65 2.15 31.23
N GLY A 116 4.38 1.80 31.04
CA GLY A 116 3.92 0.41 31.00
C GLY A 116 4.51 -0.37 29.82
N THR A 117 4.59 0.25 28.65
CA THR A 117 5.15 -0.39 27.44
C THR A 117 6.62 -0.77 27.61
N PHE A 118 7.40 0.05 28.31
CA PHE A 118 8.79 -0.26 28.63
C PHE A 118 8.90 -1.49 29.55
N CYS A 119 8.00 -1.62 30.54
CA CYS A 119 7.90 -2.82 31.38
C CYS A 119 7.60 -4.07 30.54
N LEU A 120 6.67 -3.98 29.58
CA LEU A 120 6.37 -5.10 28.67
C LEU A 120 7.57 -5.48 27.80
N MET A 121 8.32 -4.48 27.32
CA MET A 121 9.54 -4.70 26.53
C MET A 121 10.60 -5.46 27.33
N ILE A 122 11.01 -4.95 28.50
CA ILE A 122 12.09 -5.58 29.29
C ILE A 122 11.72 -6.96 29.84
N GLN A 123 10.42 -7.26 29.98
CA GLN A 123 9.92 -8.57 30.40
C GLN A 123 9.50 -9.46 29.21
N ASP A 124 9.77 -9.05 27.97
CA ASP A 124 9.58 -9.92 26.81
C ASP A 124 10.53 -11.11 26.90
N ARG A 125 10.05 -12.31 26.54
CA ARG A 125 10.84 -13.54 26.62
C ARG A 125 12.16 -13.42 25.87
N VAL A 126 12.17 -12.73 24.73
CA VAL A 126 13.38 -12.53 23.93
C VAL A 126 14.41 -11.69 24.66
N LEU A 127 13.99 -10.68 25.43
CA LEU A 127 14.90 -9.83 26.21
C LEU A 127 15.26 -10.44 27.57
N MET A 128 14.51 -11.45 28.03
CA MET A 128 14.79 -12.20 29.24
C MET A 128 15.80 -13.34 29.04
N GLU A 129 15.81 -14.02 27.89
CA GLU A 129 16.71 -15.14 27.60
C GLU A 129 18.22 -14.80 27.78
N PRO A 130 18.72 -13.63 27.33
CA PRO A 130 20.13 -13.25 27.48
C PRO A 130 20.61 -13.25 28.93
N TRP A 131 19.73 -13.04 29.91
CA TRP A 131 20.11 -13.04 31.33
C TRP A 131 20.60 -14.41 31.80
N TYR A 132 20.15 -15.50 31.18
CA TYR A 132 20.67 -16.85 31.47
C TYR A 132 22.11 -17.05 30.98
N HIS A 133 22.55 -16.25 30.01
CA HIS A 133 23.91 -16.29 29.46
C HIS A 133 24.86 -15.26 30.08
N LEU A 134 24.38 -14.42 31.00
CA LEU A 134 25.19 -13.34 31.59
C LEU A 134 26.43 -13.88 32.33
N LYS A 135 26.27 -14.98 33.08
CA LYS A 135 27.38 -15.63 33.78
C LYS A 135 28.46 -16.08 32.79
N ASP A 136 28.08 -16.77 31.74
CA ASP A 136 29.03 -17.32 30.76
C ASP A 136 29.70 -16.20 29.96
N ALA A 137 28.95 -15.14 29.62
CA ALA A 137 29.51 -13.94 28.99
C ALA A 137 30.58 -13.25 29.87
N ILE A 138 30.40 -13.21 31.19
CA ILE A 138 31.40 -12.66 32.12
C ILE A 138 32.65 -13.54 32.15
N LEU A 139 32.49 -14.86 32.18
CA LEU A 139 33.59 -15.80 32.34
C LEU A 139 34.38 -16.02 31.05
N GLU A 140 33.72 -16.00 29.90
CA GLU A 140 34.27 -16.43 28.62
C GLU A 140 34.29 -15.30 27.57
N GLY A 141 33.75 -14.12 27.89
CA GLY A 141 33.64 -12.97 26.98
C GLY A 141 32.44 -13.04 26.03
N GLY A 142 32.18 -11.94 25.31
CA GLY A 142 31.05 -11.81 24.38
C GLY A 142 29.81 -11.14 24.99
N ILE A 143 28.79 -10.93 24.17
CA ILE A 143 27.54 -10.25 24.57
C ILE A 143 26.49 -11.31 24.92
N PRO A 144 25.78 -11.22 26.06
CA PRO A 144 24.79 -12.23 26.46
C PRO A 144 23.68 -12.46 25.42
N PHE A 145 23.25 -11.40 24.73
CA PHE A 145 22.23 -11.50 23.66
C PHE A 145 22.74 -12.32 22.47
N ASP A 146 23.97 -12.01 22.00
CA ASP A 146 24.62 -12.72 20.91
C ASP A 146 24.83 -14.20 21.23
N ARG A 147 25.11 -14.53 22.51
CA ARG A 147 25.21 -15.92 22.98
C ARG A 147 23.87 -16.66 22.94
N ALA A 148 22.76 -15.97 23.26
CA ALA A 148 21.43 -16.55 23.23
C ALA A 148 20.91 -16.80 21.79
N TYR A 149 21.19 -15.87 20.87
CA TYR A 149 20.53 -15.83 19.56
C TYR A 149 21.47 -15.90 18.34
N GLY A 150 22.79 -15.93 18.55
CA GLY A 150 23.79 -15.98 17.48
C GLY A 150 23.89 -14.72 16.64
N MET A 151 23.29 -13.60 17.08
CA MET A 151 23.29 -12.31 16.40
C MET A 151 23.05 -11.19 17.42
N SER A 152 23.35 -9.94 17.04
CA SER A 152 23.14 -8.79 17.91
C SER A 152 21.65 -8.48 18.11
N GLY A 153 21.34 -7.77 19.20
CA GLY A 153 19.96 -7.34 19.52
C GLY A 153 19.28 -6.57 18.39
N PHE A 154 20.00 -5.63 17.74
CA PHE A 154 19.44 -4.85 16.64
C PHE A 154 19.23 -5.68 15.36
N GLU A 155 20.10 -6.65 15.08
CA GLU A 155 19.88 -7.60 13.97
C GLU A 155 18.67 -8.49 14.22
N TYR A 156 18.42 -8.88 15.48
CA TYR A 156 17.24 -9.62 15.86
C TYR A 156 15.97 -8.77 15.70
N LEU A 157 15.98 -7.53 16.19
CA LEU A 157 14.85 -6.60 16.02
C LEU A 157 14.47 -6.40 14.56
N ALA A 158 15.45 -6.31 13.65
CA ALA A 158 15.21 -6.20 12.22
C ALA A 158 14.51 -7.44 11.61
N LYS A 159 14.55 -8.60 12.28
CA LYS A 159 13.95 -9.87 11.84
C LYS A 159 12.62 -10.20 12.53
N ASP A 160 12.33 -9.61 13.69
CA ASP A 160 11.08 -9.79 14.44
C ASP A 160 10.25 -8.50 14.46
N PRO A 161 9.29 -8.31 13.53
CA PRO A 161 8.43 -7.14 13.49
C PRO A 161 7.56 -6.94 14.73
N ARG A 162 7.27 -8.00 15.50
CA ARG A 162 6.50 -7.88 16.74
C ARG A 162 7.35 -7.23 17.82
N LEU A 163 8.57 -7.73 18.04
CA LEU A 163 9.47 -7.18 19.04
C LEU A 163 9.96 -5.78 18.66
N SER A 164 10.25 -5.53 17.37
CA SER A 164 10.61 -4.19 16.87
C SER A 164 9.52 -3.15 17.21
N ARG A 165 8.24 -3.47 17.01
CA ARG A 165 7.15 -2.54 17.37
C ARG A 165 7.08 -2.25 18.86
N ILE A 166 7.23 -3.28 19.71
CA ILE A 166 7.22 -3.10 21.17
C ILE A 166 8.41 -2.24 21.61
N PHE A 167 9.59 -2.49 21.03
CA PHE A 167 10.80 -1.73 21.30
C PHE A 167 10.64 -0.26 20.90
N ASP A 168 10.23 0.01 19.66
CA ASP A 168 10.06 1.37 19.14
C ASP A 168 9.02 2.15 19.95
N GLN A 169 7.90 1.51 20.30
CA GLN A 169 6.86 2.13 21.13
C GLN A 169 7.37 2.42 22.56
N ALA A 170 8.11 1.48 23.17
CA ALA A 170 8.68 1.68 24.50
C ALA A 170 9.67 2.86 24.52
N MET A 171 10.57 2.92 23.54
CA MET A 171 11.53 4.04 23.40
C MET A 171 10.80 5.36 23.17
N TYR A 172 9.75 5.38 22.36
CA TYR A 172 8.95 6.57 22.09
C TYR A 172 8.22 7.09 23.33
N GLU A 173 7.50 6.21 24.04
CA GLU A 173 6.70 6.59 25.22
C GLU A 173 7.61 7.11 26.35
N GLU A 174 8.70 6.40 26.64
CA GLU A 174 9.65 6.81 27.68
C GLU A 174 10.36 8.13 27.33
N SER A 175 10.85 8.24 26.09
CA SER A 175 11.48 9.48 25.61
C SER A 175 10.54 10.67 25.69
N THR A 176 9.25 10.49 25.37
CA THR A 176 8.25 11.57 25.45
C THR A 176 8.10 12.09 26.87
N ILE A 177 7.99 11.19 27.86
CA ILE A 177 7.86 11.56 29.28
C ILE A 177 9.09 12.36 29.75
N ILE A 178 10.29 11.89 29.41
CA ILE A 178 11.55 12.51 29.81
C ILE A 178 11.77 13.84 29.08
N MET A 179 11.58 13.87 27.76
CA MET A 179 11.84 15.04 26.93
C MET A 179 10.90 16.19 27.24
N LYS A 180 9.66 15.93 27.69
CA LYS A 180 8.75 16.98 28.19
C LYS A 180 9.40 17.75 29.34
N LYS A 181 9.97 17.03 30.32
CA LYS A 181 10.67 17.62 31.47
C LYS A 181 12.00 18.27 31.10
N ILE A 182 12.74 17.71 30.14
CA ILE A 182 13.94 18.34 29.61
C ILE A 182 13.58 19.67 28.95
N LEU A 183 12.58 19.71 28.07
CA LEU A 183 12.18 20.93 27.37
C LEU A 183 11.64 22.02 28.30
N GLU A 184 11.05 21.68 29.45
CA GLU A 184 10.68 22.65 30.49
C GLU A 184 11.90 23.42 31.04
N LYS A 185 13.03 22.75 31.21
CA LYS A 185 14.21 23.28 31.93
C LYS A 185 15.39 23.67 31.04
N TYR A 186 15.58 22.96 29.92
CA TYR A 186 16.72 23.10 29.04
C TYR A 186 16.41 24.05 27.88
N LYS A 187 17.17 25.15 27.82
CA LYS A 187 17.03 26.21 26.81
C LYS A 187 18.08 26.18 25.70
N GLY A 188 18.97 25.18 25.69
CA GLY A 188 20.09 25.11 24.74
C GLY A 188 19.69 24.95 23.27
N PHE A 189 18.41 24.70 22.98
CA PHE A 189 17.88 24.61 21.61
C PHE A 189 17.52 25.97 20.99
N GLU A 190 17.34 27.04 21.79
CA GLU A 190 16.79 28.33 21.33
C GLU A 190 17.58 28.99 20.19
N THR A 191 18.90 28.76 20.13
CA THR A 191 19.79 29.39 19.14
C THR A 191 20.14 28.48 17.97
N LEU A 192 19.66 27.24 17.96
CA LEU A 192 19.99 26.28 16.91
C LEU A 192 19.22 26.60 15.63
N LYS A 193 19.90 26.38 14.50
CA LYS A 193 19.28 26.45 13.16
C LYS A 193 18.97 25.07 12.59
N SER A 194 19.73 24.06 13.00
CA SER A 194 19.57 22.68 12.56
C SER A 194 19.92 21.73 13.70
N LEU A 195 19.22 20.61 13.76
CA LEU A 195 19.45 19.56 14.73
C LEU A 195 19.36 18.20 14.03
N VAL A 196 20.33 17.33 14.31
CA VAL A 196 20.31 15.93 13.87
C VAL A 196 20.10 15.07 15.11
N ASP A 197 19.04 14.27 15.10
CA ASP A 197 18.75 13.28 16.13
C ASP A 197 19.27 11.92 15.67
N VAL A 198 20.41 11.47 16.23
CA VAL A 198 21.09 10.22 15.84
C VAL A 198 20.64 9.11 16.78
N GLY A 199 20.00 8.09 16.23
CA GLY A 199 19.25 7.12 17.03
C GLY A 199 17.89 7.67 17.48
N GLY A 200 17.32 8.61 16.70
CA GLY A 200 16.07 9.31 17.07
C GLY A 200 14.80 8.45 16.97
N GLY A 201 14.95 7.15 16.64
CA GLY A 201 13.87 6.19 16.54
C GLY A 201 12.84 6.61 15.49
N ILE A 202 11.56 6.50 15.84
CA ILE A 202 10.45 6.97 15.01
C ILE A 202 10.26 8.50 15.04
N GLY A 203 11.21 9.27 15.58
CA GLY A 203 11.27 10.73 15.48
C GLY A 203 10.52 11.52 16.55
N GLY A 204 10.05 10.86 17.62
CA GLY A 204 9.27 11.49 18.69
C GLY A 204 10.01 12.62 19.41
N THR A 205 11.26 12.39 19.81
CA THR A 205 12.09 13.38 20.50
C THR A 205 12.33 14.61 19.64
N LEU A 206 12.81 14.41 18.41
CA LEU A 206 13.02 15.50 17.46
C LEU A 206 11.73 16.31 17.22
N LYS A 207 10.58 15.65 17.07
CA LYS A 207 9.28 16.31 16.93
C LYS A 207 8.99 17.25 18.09
N MET A 208 9.19 16.81 19.33
CA MET A 208 8.94 17.66 20.51
C MET A 208 9.84 18.90 20.51
N ILE A 209 11.11 18.74 20.12
CA ILE A 209 12.08 19.84 20.06
C ILE A 209 11.67 20.85 18.98
N ILE A 210 11.43 20.42 17.74
CA ILE A 210 11.08 21.33 16.64
C ILE A 210 9.69 21.95 16.82
N SER A 211 8.75 21.28 17.48
CA SER A 211 7.43 21.86 17.80
C SER A 211 7.57 23.03 18.77
N LYS A 212 8.50 22.95 19.72
CA LYS A 212 8.79 24.05 20.66
C LYS A 212 9.68 25.14 20.04
N TYR A 213 10.55 24.77 19.10
CA TYR A 213 11.48 25.66 18.42
C TYR A 213 11.36 25.53 16.89
N PRO A 214 10.31 26.12 16.28
CA PRO A 214 9.97 25.89 14.87
C PRO A 214 11.02 26.36 13.86
N SER A 215 11.97 27.21 14.28
CA SER A 215 13.08 27.67 13.44
C SER A 215 14.17 26.61 13.22
N ILE A 216 14.15 25.50 13.96
CA ILE A 216 15.14 24.43 13.83
C ILE A 216 14.75 23.50 12.67
N LYS A 217 15.67 23.35 11.71
CA LYS A 217 15.59 22.26 10.73
C LYS A 217 16.01 20.93 11.37
N GLY A 218 15.06 20.04 11.63
CA GLY A 218 15.30 18.72 12.19
C GLY A 218 15.68 17.67 11.13
N ILE A 219 16.61 16.78 11.46
CA ILE A 219 16.95 15.58 10.69
C ILE A 219 16.90 14.38 11.64
N ASN A 220 15.97 13.44 11.41
CA ASN A 220 15.92 12.18 12.15
C ASN A 220 16.81 11.15 11.46
N PHE A 221 17.81 10.61 12.15
CA PHE A 221 18.77 9.66 11.59
C PHE A 221 18.76 8.37 12.40
N ASP A 222 18.35 7.26 11.77
CA ASP A 222 18.28 5.94 12.39
C ASP A 222 18.45 4.82 11.35
N LEU A 223 18.42 3.56 11.77
CA LEU A 223 18.47 2.39 10.91
C LEU A 223 17.30 2.40 9.91
N PRO A 224 17.50 1.95 8.65
CA PRO A 224 16.49 2.04 7.60
C PRO A 224 15.13 1.40 7.94
N HIS A 225 15.11 0.32 8.73
CA HIS A 225 13.87 -0.35 9.12
C HIS A 225 13.07 0.43 10.17
N VAL A 226 13.75 1.24 11.00
CA VAL A 226 13.14 2.11 12.01
C VAL A 226 12.53 3.34 11.36
N ILE A 227 13.28 4.01 10.47
CA ILE A 227 12.79 5.19 9.72
C ILE A 227 11.58 4.85 8.85
N ARG A 228 11.49 3.63 8.30
CA ARG A 228 10.31 3.17 7.55
C ARG A 228 9.03 3.20 8.39
N ASN A 229 9.14 2.95 9.69
CA ASN A 229 8.01 2.94 10.62
C ASN A 229 7.79 4.30 11.28
N ALA A 230 8.66 5.28 11.03
CA ALA A 230 8.44 6.64 11.49
C ALA A 230 7.20 7.21 10.79
N PRO A 231 6.23 7.81 11.53
CA PRO A 231 5.12 8.48 10.90
C PRO A 231 5.65 9.58 9.97
N SER A 232 5.21 9.59 8.72
CA SER A 232 5.40 10.76 7.86
C SER A 232 4.69 11.94 8.52
N TYR A 233 5.33 13.11 8.55
CA TYR A 233 4.78 14.29 9.22
C TYR A 233 3.55 14.79 8.43
N PRO A 234 2.31 14.71 8.94
CA PRO A 234 1.14 14.63 8.05
C PRO A 234 0.55 15.96 7.57
N ASP A 235 0.57 17.07 8.29
CA ASP A 235 -0.42 18.14 7.96
C ASP A 235 -0.12 18.88 6.65
N GLU A 236 1.14 19.19 6.37
CA GLU A 236 1.50 19.89 5.13
C GLU A 236 1.58 18.93 3.94
N GLU A 237 2.21 17.76 4.07
CA GLU A 237 2.31 16.80 2.97
C GLU A 237 0.96 16.16 2.63
N ALA A 238 0.12 15.80 3.61
CA ALA A 238 -1.23 15.30 3.33
C ALA A 238 -2.13 16.41 2.80
N GLY A 239 -1.96 17.66 3.29
CA GLY A 239 -2.63 18.83 2.72
C GLY A 239 -2.26 19.07 1.26
N LEU A 240 -0.96 19.02 0.93
CA LEU A 240 -0.45 19.13 -0.44
C LEU A 240 -0.96 17.99 -1.32
N PHE A 241 -0.93 16.76 -0.81
CA PHE A 241 -1.45 15.61 -1.55
C PHE A 241 -2.95 15.72 -1.80
N ALA A 242 -3.74 16.17 -0.81
CA ALA A 242 -5.17 16.44 -0.99
C ALA A 242 -5.39 17.53 -2.06
N MET A 243 -4.64 18.63 -2.03
CA MET A 243 -4.71 19.68 -3.05
C MET A 243 -4.34 19.15 -4.45
N GLN A 244 -3.33 18.28 -4.56
CA GLN A 244 -2.99 17.61 -5.82
C GLN A 244 -4.14 16.72 -6.31
N LEU A 245 -4.76 15.93 -5.45
CA LEU A 245 -5.91 15.08 -5.82
C LEU A 245 -7.09 15.91 -6.35
N THR A 246 -7.41 17.05 -5.73
CA THR A 246 -8.51 17.92 -6.19
C THR A 246 -8.29 18.50 -7.58
N SER A 247 -7.04 18.60 -8.02
CA SER A 247 -6.65 19.12 -9.34
C SER A 247 -6.04 18.03 -10.24
N GLY A 248 -6.21 16.75 -9.90
CA GLY A 248 -5.55 15.63 -10.58
C GLY A 248 -5.88 15.48 -12.06
N SER A 249 -7.03 16.01 -12.51
CA SER A 249 -7.41 16.02 -13.93
C SER A 249 -6.49 16.87 -14.80
N VAL A 250 -5.81 17.88 -14.22
CA VAL A 250 -4.92 18.79 -14.96
C VAL A 250 -3.79 18.01 -15.63
N LEU A 251 -3.14 17.08 -14.92
CA LEU A 251 -2.09 16.24 -15.49
C LEU A 251 -2.58 15.46 -16.72
N GLN A 252 -3.74 14.81 -16.59
CA GLN A 252 -4.29 13.95 -17.62
C GLN A 252 -4.67 14.72 -18.88
N MET A 253 -5.31 15.89 -18.71
CA MET A 253 -5.69 16.75 -19.83
C MET A 253 -4.47 17.39 -20.49
N VAL A 254 -3.46 17.79 -19.72
CA VAL A 254 -2.20 18.31 -20.28
C VAL A 254 -1.43 17.23 -21.04
N LEU A 255 -1.39 16.00 -20.51
CA LEU A 255 -0.78 14.86 -21.20
C LEU A 255 -1.51 14.57 -22.52
N LYS A 256 -2.84 14.54 -22.52
CA LYS A 256 -3.65 14.40 -23.74
C LYS A 256 -3.27 15.46 -24.78
N THR A 257 -3.24 16.73 -24.39
CA THR A 257 -2.85 17.83 -25.30
C THR A 257 -1.42 17.68 -25.80
N ALA A 258 -0.48 17.22 -24.98
CA ALA A 258 0.90 16.99 -25.40
C ALA A 258 1.02 15.85 -26.43
N VAL A 259 0.16 14.82 -26.33
CA VAL A 259 0.04 13.76 -27.33
C VAL A 259 -0.63 14.28 -28.61
N GLU A 260 -1.72 15.05 -28.51
CA GLU A 260 -2.41 15.64 -29.68
C GLU A 260 -1.53 16.62 -30.48
N LEU A 261 -0.62 17.31 -29.80
CA LEU A 261 0.35 18.23 -30.42
C LEU A 261 1.67 17.54 -30.82
N ASP A 262 1.78 16.21 -30.65
CA ASP A 262 3.00 15.43 -30.94
C ASP A 262 4.26 15.96 -30.23
N LEU A 263 4.12 16.64 -29.08
CA LEU A 263 5.26 17.29 -28.40
C LEU A 263 6.34 16.29 -28.01
N LEU A 264 5.92 15.12 -27.51
CA LEU A 264 6.84 14.07 -27.09
C LEU A 264 7.58 13.46 -28.29
N GLU A 265 6.91 13.34 -29.44
CA GLU A 265 7.52 12.87 -30.70
C GLU A 265 8.54 13.88 -31.24
N LEU A 266 8.21 15.18 -31.17
CA LEU A 266 9.13 16.24 -31.57
C LEU A 266 10.41 16.25 -30.71
N ILE A 267 10.29 16.02 -29.40
CA ILE A 267 11.44 15.86 -28.50
C ILE A 267 12.23 14.60 -28.89
N LYS A 268 11.57 13.45 -29.10
CA LYS A 268 12.22 12.20 -29.50
C LYS A 268 13.04 12.33 -30.76
N LYS A 269 12.48 13.02 -31.76
CA LYS A 269 13.11 13.23 -33.08
C LYS A 269 14.42 14.01 -32.99
N ALA A 270 14.61 14.83 -31.95
CA ALA A 270 15.86 15.56 -31.74
C ALA A 270 17.05 14.62 -31.38
N GLY A 271 16.76 13.42 -30.86
CA GLY A 271 17.73 12.36 -30.57
C GLY A 271 17.83 12.02 -29.06
N PRO A 272 18.47 10.90 -28.69
CA PRO A 272 18.44 10.36 -27.32
C PRO A 272 19.06 11.27 -26.25
N GLU A 273 20.08 12.04 -26.63
CA GLU A 273 20.81 12.99 -25.76
C GLU A 273 20.34 14.44 -25.99
N ALA A 274 19.38 14.64 -26.90
CA ALA A 274 18.95 15.98 -27.27
C ALA A 274 17.93 16.53 -26.27
N THR A 275 18.03 17.83 -26.02
CA THR A 275 17.05 18.58 -25.25
C THR A 275 16.41 19.64 -26.16
N ALA A 276 15.11 19.84 -26.05
CA ALA A 276 14.38 20.86 -26.79
C ALA A 276 13.89 21.97 -25.86
N SER A 277 13.97 23.22 -26.29
CA SER A 277 13.29 24.33 -25.62
C SER A 277 11.85 24.48 -26.13
N ALA A 278 11.00 25.16 -25.35
CA ALA A 278 9.61 25.41 -25.77
C ALA A 278 9.54 26.23 -27.08
N ALA A 279 10.52 27.11 -27.34
CA ALA A 279 10.59 27.89 -28.57
C ALA A 279 10.90 27.01 -29.79
N GLU A 280 11.82 26.05 -29.65
CA GLU A 280 12.18 25.09 -30.70
C GLU A 280 11.01 24.15 -31.02
N LEU A 281 10.22 23.77 -30.03
CA LEU A 281 9.01 22.97 -30.23
C LEU A 281 7.89 23.78 -30.87
N ALA A 282 7.64 25.01 -30.40
CA ALA A 282 6.63 25.90 -30.99
C ALA A 282 6.89 26.16 -32.48
N ALA A 283 8.15 26.35 -32.87
CA ALA A 283 8.55 26.58 -34.26
C ALA A 283 8.26 25.39 -35.20
N GLN A 284 8.08 24.19 -34.65
CA GLN A 284 7.76 22.97 -35.41
C GLN A 284 6.26 22.68 -35.46
N LEU A 285 5.45 23.40 -34.68
CA LEU A 285 4.00 23.27 -34.70
C LEU A 285 3.37 24.18 -35.78
N PRO A 286 2.24 23.77 -36.38
CA PRO A 286 1.51 24.58 -37.34
C PRO A 286 0.71 25.69 -36.62
N THR A 287 1.40 26.65 -35.98
CA THR A 287 0.79 27.71 -35.18
C THR A 287 1.35 29.10 -35.53
N ASN A 288 0.48 30.10 -35.48
CA ASN A 288 0.84 31.53 -35.55
C ASN A 288 0.58 32.25 -34.21
N ASN A 289 0.30 31.50 -33.13
CA ASN A 289 0.00 32.07 -31.82
C ASN A 289 1.27 32.65 -31.18
N PRO A 290 1.35 33.97 -30.92
CA PRO A 290 2.54 34.58 -30.30
C PRO A 290 2.81 34.04 -28.89
N ASP A 291 1.79 33.54 -28.19
CA ASP A 291 1.91 33.02 -26.82
C ASP A 291 2.24 31.52 -26.77
N ALA A 292 2.38 30.85 -27.92
CA ALA A 292 2.57 29.39 -27.98
C ALA A 292 3.80 28.94 -27.18
N VAL A 293 4.89 29.71 -27.22
CA VAL A 293 6.13 29.39 -26.50
C VAL A 293 5.90 29.32 -24.99
N ASP A 294 5.21 30.31 -24.40
CA ASP A 294 4.89 30.33 -22.96
C ASP A 294 3.94 29.19 -22.57
N MET A 295 2.89 28.97 -23.38
CA MET A 295 1.92 27.90 -23.16
C MET A 295 2.59 26.52 -23.15
N LEU A 296 3.46 26.26 -24.13
CA LEU A 296 4.19 25.00 -24.22
C LEU A 296 5.16 24.82 -23.04
N ASP A 297 5.91 25.85 -22.66
CA ASP A 297 6.82 25.75 -21.51
C ASP A 297 6.08 25.39 -20.21
N ARG A 298 4.89 25.95 -20.00
CA ARG A 298 4.04 25.61 -18.84
C ARG A 298 3.54 24.17 -18.87
N ILE A 299 3.16 23.66 -20.04
CA ILE A 299 2.79 22.25 -20.27
C ILE A 299 3.97 21.34 -19.97
N LEU A 300 5.11 21.60 -20.59
CA LEU A 300 6.33 20.79 -20.47
C LEU A 300 6.86 20.77 -19.03
N ARG A 301 6.76 21.90 -18.32
CA ARG A 301 7.11 21.98 -16.89
C ARG A 301 6.23 21.09 -16.01
N LEU A 302 4.93 21.01 -16.27
CA LEU A 302 4.03 20.11 -15.54
C LEU A 302 4.37 18.63 -15.81
N LEU A 303 4.63 18.29 -17.07
CA LEU A 303 5.03 16.94 -17.47
C LEU A 303 6.39 16.55 -16.85
N ALA A 304 7.33 17.49 -16.77
CA ALA A 304 8.60 17.28 -16.09
C ALA A 304 8.43 17.08 -14.56
N ALA A 305 7.53 17.84 -13.93
CA ALA A 305 7.22 17.68 -12.50
C ALA A 305 6.60 16.32 -12.16
N HIS A 306 6.00 15.63 -13.15
CA HIS A 306 5.46 14.27 -13.02
C HIS A 306 6.36 13.20 -13.65
N SER A 307 7.64 13.52 -13.88
CA SER A 307 8.64 12.61 -14.43
C SER A 307 8.28 12.01 -15.80
N VAL A 308 7.40 12.65 -16.58
CA VAL A 308 7.17 12.30 -17.99
C VAL A 308 8.32 12.84 -18.85
N LEU A 309 8.84 14.01 -18.48
CA LEU A 309 10.01 14.65 -19.09
C LEU A 309 11.12 14.86 -18.04
N VAL A 310 12.34 15.06 -18.51
CA VAL A 310 13.46 15.57 -17.71
C VAL A 310 13.66 17.03 -18.09
N CYS A 311 13.68 17.93 -17.09
CA CYS A 311 13.95 19.34 -17.30
C CYS A 311 15.39 19.67 -16.88
N SER A 312 16.11 20.37 -17.74
CA SER A 312 17.44 20.93 -17.50
C SER A 312 17.40 22.45 -17.69
N LEU A 313 18.36 23.15 -17.05
CA LEU A 313 18.47 24.60 -17.14
C LEU A 313 19.76 24.96 -17.88
N LYS A 314 19.63 25.77 -18.93
CA LYS A 314 20.74 26.31 -19.72
C LYS A 314 20.89 27.81 -19.45
N PRO A 315 22.02 28.28 -18.92
CA PRO A 315 22.29 29.71 -18.80
C PRO A 315 22.39 30.38 -20.17
N LEU A 316 21.78 31.55 -20.29
CA LEU A 316 21.87 32.41 -21.47
C LEU A 316 22.87 33.56 -21.25
N PRO A 317 23.42 34.18 -22.33
CA PRO A 317 24.42 35.24 -22.20
C PRO A 317 23.96 36.48 -21.43
N ASP A 318 22.65 36.73 -21.35
CA ASP A 318 22.04 37.84 -20.60
C ASP A 318 21.86 37.54 -19.11
N GLY A 319 22.29 36.36 -18.65
CA GLY A 319 22.17 35.90 -17.26
C GLY A 319 20.83 35.22 -16.94
N SER A 320 19.90 35.14 -17.89
CA SER A 320 18.64 34.39 -17.72
C SER A 320 18.84 32.87 -17.89
N LEU A 321 17.85 32.09 -17.50
CA LEU A 321 17.86 30.62 -17.61
C LEU A 321 16.79 30.14 -18.60
N GLU A 322 17.20 29.34 -19.58
CA GLU A 322 16.31 28.62 -20.48
C GLU A 322 16.04 27.20 -19.95
N ARG A 323 14.76 26.80 -19.89
CA ARG A 323 14.38 25.41 -19.63
C ARG A 323 14.49 24.59 -20.91
N ARG A 324 15.12 23.44 -20.82
CA ARG A 324 15.22 22.47 -21.91
C ARG A 324 14.76 21.09 -21.45
N TYR A 325 14.01 20.41 -22.31
CA TYR A 325 13.30 19.18 -21.98
C TYR A 325 13.80 18.00 -22.81
N SER A 326 13.95 16.84 -22.19
CA SER A 326 14.19 15.55 -22.84
C SER A 326 13.20 14.50 -22.33
N LEU A 327 13.09 13.36 -23.03
CA LEU A 327 12.24 12.27 -22.60
C LEU A 327 12.80 11.59 -21.34
N SER A 328 11.89 11.23 -20.43
CA SER A 328 12.18 10.25 -19.38
C SER A 328 11.90 8.83 -19.88
N PRO A 329 12.25 7.78 -19.11
CA PRO A 329 11.81 6.42 -19.41
C PRO A 329 10.29 6.25 -19.54
N VAL A 330 9.48 7.04 -18.81
CA VAL A 330 8.01 7.02 -18.93
C VAL A 330 7.58 7.70 -20.23
N GLY A 331 8.21 8.82 -20.57
CA GLY A 331 7.96 9.56 -21.81
C GLY A 331 8.21 8.71 -23.06
N GLU A 332 9.19 7.81 -23.02
CA GLU A 332 9.47 6.87 -24.13
C GLU A 332 8.26 5.99 -24.46
N PHE A 333 7.53 5.47 -23.48
CA PHE A 333 6.34 4.65 -23.73
C PHE A 333 5.16 5.44 -24.32
N LEU A 334 5.16 6.76 -24.15
CA LEU A 334 4.16 7.67 -24.71
C LEU A 334 4.49 8.11 -26.15
N THR A 335 5.66 7.71 -26.66
CA THR A 335 6.08 7.93 -28.05
C THR A 335 6.14 6.61 -28.82
N ARG A 336 6.03 6.66 -30.14
CA ARG A 336 6.07 5.47 -30.99
C ARG A 336 7.41 4.76 -30.84
N ASN A 337 7.35 3.46 -30.56
CA ASN A 337 8.50 2.58 -30.51
C ASN A 337 8.91 2.12 -31.93
N GLU A 338 9.83 1.15 -32.03
CA GLU A 338 10.29 0.58 -33.31
C GLU A 338 9.19 -0.10 -34.13
N ASP A 339 8.09 -0.52 -33.50
CA ASP A 339 6.92 -1.12 -34.16
C ASP A 339 5.87 -0.05 -34.53
N GLY A 340 6.17 1.24 -34.29
CA GLY A 340 5.29 2.36 -34.59
C GLY A 340 4.13 2.54 -33.61
N VAL A 341 4.15 1.90 -32.44
CA VAL A 341 3.06 1.91 -31.44
C VAL A 341 3.48 2.60 -30.14
N SER A 342 2.52 3.18 -29.40
CA SER A 342 2.75 3.76 -28.07
C SER A 342 1.54 3.58 -27.16
N VAL A 343 1.65 3.91 -25.87
CA VAL A 343 0.47 3.96 -24.97
C VAL A 343 -0.28 5.29 -25.09
N GLY A 344 0.18 6.23 -25.92
CA GLY A 344 -0.42 7.55 -26.11
C GLY A 344 -1.83 7.48 -26.70
N SER A 345 -2.11 6.53 -27.59
CA SER A 345 -3.45 6.32 -28.16
C SER A 345 -4.50 5.97 -27.10
N PHE A 346 -4.11 5.20 -26.07
CA PHE A 346 -5.01 4.88 -24.95
C PHE A 346 -5.33 6.12 -24.09
N CYS A 347 -4.37 7.05 -23.93
CA CYS A 347 -4.61 8.36 -23.32
C CYS A 347 -5.58 9.21 -24.16
N LEU A 348 -5.52 9.14 -25.50
CA LEU A 348 -6.51 9.85 -26.33
C LEU A 348 -7.92 9.27 -26.16
N LEU A 349 -8.04 7.95 -25.97
CA LEU A 349 -9.32 7.27 -25.76
C LEU A 349 -9.95 7.62 -24.40
N ILE A 350 -9.23 7.41 -23.30
CA ILE A 350 -9.79 7.56 -21.94
C ILE A 350 -10.06 9.03 -21.58
N GLN A 351 -9.34 9.97 -22.20
CA GLN A 351 -9.51 11.41 -21.99
C GLN A 351 -10.31 12.06 -23.14
N ASP A 352 -10.94 11.26 -24.02
CA ASP A 352 -11.93 11.79 -24.97
C ASP A 352 -13.12 12.40 -24.23
N ARG A 353 -13.82 13.34 -24.87
CA ARG A 353 -14.99 13.99 -24.27
C ARG A 353 -16.09 12.98 -23.93
N VAL A 354 -16.29 11.95 -24.76
CA VAL A 354 -17.30 10.92 -24.52
C VAL A 354 -16.96 10.10 -23.27
N ALA A 355 -15.69 9.73 -23.11
CA ALA A 355 -15.21 9.01 -21.94
C ALA A 355 -15.30 9.88 -20.67
N THR A 356 -14.99 11.18 -20.76
CA THR A 356 -15.08 12.09 -19.60
C THR A 356 -16.52 12.35 -19.16
N GLU A 357 -17.46 12.46 -20.10
CA GLU A 357 -18.89 12.68 -19.81
C GLU A 357 -19.48 11.57 -18.92
N THR A 358 -19.03 10.34 -19.14
CA THR A 358 -19.48 9.14 -18.39
C THR A 358 -19.33 9.31 -16.88
N TRP A 359 -18.27 9.98 -16.41
CA TRP A 359 -18.00 10.14 -14.99
C TRP A 359 -18.99 11.06 -14.27
N TYR A 360 -19.66 11.99 -14.98
CA TYR A 360 -20.69 12.83 -14.39
C TYR A 360 -21.94 12.03 -13.98
N HIS A 361 -22.15 10.86 -14.56
CA HIS A 361 -23.28 9.98 -14.28
C HIS A 361 -22.96 8.86 -13.29
N LEU A 362 -21.72 8.77 -12.79
CA LEU A 362 -21.31 7.72 -11.85
C LEU A 362 -22.11 7.78 -10.55
N LYS A 363 -22.28 8.98 -9.98
CA LYS A 363 -23.08 9.19 -8.77
C LYS A 363 -24.52 8.69 -8.95
N ASP A 364 -25.16 9.07 -10.04
CA ASP A 364 -26.56 8.73 -10.27
C ASP A 364 -26.73 7.22 -10.53
N ALA A 365 -25.78 6.58 -11.21
CA ALA A 365 -25.76 5.14 -11.39
C ALA A 365 -25.65 4.39 -10.05
N ILE A 366 -24.86 4.90 -9.10
CA ILE A 366 -24.75 4.33 -7.75
C ILE A 366 -26.08 4.45 -7.00
N LEU A 367 -26.76 5.61 -7.10
CA LEU A 367 -27.97 5.89 -6.32
C LEU A 367 -29.23 5.26 -6.92
N GLU A 368 -29.34 5.24 -8.25
CA GLU A 368 -30.58 4.88 -8.96
C GLU A 368 -30.44 3.59 -9.76
N GLY A 369 -29.24 3.04 -9.85
CA GLY A 369 -28.92 1.93 -10.74
C GLY A 369 -28.70 2.35 -12.20
N GLY A 370 -28.27 1.38 -12.99
CA GLY A 370 -27.84 1.56 -14.38
C GLY A 370 -26.33 1.67 -14.50
N ILE A 371 -25.86 1.97 -15.70
CA ILE A 371 -24.44 2.07 -16.03
C ILE A 371 -24.15 3.52 -16.40
N PRO A 372 -23.08 4.14 -15.88
CA PRO A 372 -22.81 5.55 -16.13
C PRO A 372 -22.80 5.92 -17.62
N PHE A 373 -22.18 5.10 -18.48
CA PHE A 373 -22.15 5.34 -19.93
C PHE A 373 -23.56 5.30 -20.55
N ASN A 374 -24.35 4.27 -20.23
CA ASN A 374 -25.71 4.15 -20.75
C ASN A 374 -26.62 5.27 -20.26
N ARG A 375 -26.38 5.80 -19.05
CA ARG A 375 -27.12 6.96 -18.53
C ARG A 375 -26.77 8.24 -19.29
N ALA A 376 -25.50 8.41 -19.67
CA ALA A 376 -25.04 9.56 -20.45
C ALA A 376 -25.57 9.53 -21.90
N PHE A 377 -25.55 8.37 -22.55
CA PHE A 377 -25.74 8.26 -24.01
C PHE A 377 -26.97 7.44 -24.44
N GLY A 378 -27.69 6.82 -23.51
CA GLY A 378 -28.89 6.03 -23.79
C GLY A 378 -28.63 4.69 -24.51
N MET A 379 -27.37 4.26 -24.63
CA MET A 379 -26.95 3.02 -25.30
C MET A 379 -25.62 2.51 -24.73
N SER A 380 -25.23 1.29 -25.06
CA SER A 380 -23.94 0.73 -24.67
C SER A 380 -22.75 1.37 -25.41
N PRO A 381 -21.51 1.27 -24.89
CA PRO A 381 -20.32 1.77 -25.58
C PRO A 381 -20.17 1.23 -27.00
N PHE A 382 -20.39 -0.08 -27.20
CA PHE A 382 -20.26 -0.70 -28.51
C PHE A 382 -21.30 -0.20 -29.53
N GLU A 383 -22.55 0.02 -29.10
CA GLU A 383 -23.58 0.63 -29.95
C GLU A 383 -23.27 2.09 -30.30
N TYR A 384 -22.61 2.82 -29.37
CA TYR A 384 -22.16 4.17 -29.60
C TYR A 384 -21.00 4.22 -30.60
N PHE A 385 -19.97 3.37 -30.44
CA PHE A 385 -18.83 3.30 -31.35
C PHE A 385 -19.26 2.96 -32.78
N ALA A 386 -20.25 2.08 -32.95
CA ALA A 386 -20.81 1.77 -34.26
C ALA A 386 -21.46 2.99 -34.96
N LYS A 387 -21.85 4.03 -34.20
CA LYS A 387 -22.46 5.27 -34.71
C LYS A 387 -21.47 6.43 -34.84
N ASP A 388 -20.31 6.35 -34.21
CA ASP A 388 -19.25 7.37 -34.26
C ASP A 388 -17.96 6.80 -34.88
N PRO A 389 -17.78 6.92 -36.21
CA PRO A 389 -16.59 6.42 -36.90
C PRO A 389 -15.28 7.10 -36.47
N LYS A 390 -15.33 8.27 -35.83
CA LYS A 390 -14.12 8.91 -35.29
C LYS A 390 -13.72 8.20 -33.99
N LEU A 391 -14.65 8.04 -33.07
CA LEU A 391 -14.37 7.40 -31.79
C LEU A 391 -14.05 5.91 -31.96
N SER A 392 -14.73 5.21 -32.87
CA SER A 392 -14.39 3.83 -33.24
C SER A 392 -12.93 3.71 -33.66
N ARG A 393 -12.43 4.63 -34.51
CA ARG A 393 -11.01 4.60 -34.93
C ARG A 393 -10.05 4.87 -33.78
N ILE A 394 -10.38 5.77 -32.86
CA ILE A 394 -9.55 6.04 -31.67
C ILE A 394 -9.51 4.79 -30.77
N PHE A 395 -10.66 4.16 -30.55
CA PHE A 395 -10.77 2.90 -29.81
C PHE A 395 -9.96 1.78 -30.44
N ASP A 396 -10.15 1.53 -31.74
CA ASP A 396 -9.44 0.48 -32.48
C ASP A 396 -7.92 0.70 -32.46
N GLN A 397 -7.47 1.95 -32.61
CA GLN A 397 -6.05 2.29 -32.53
C GLN A 397 -5.48 2.05 -31.13
N ALA A 398 -6.18 2.46 -30.08
CA ALA A 398 -5.77 2.24 -28.70
C ALA A 398 -5.65 0.74 -28.37
N MET A 399 -6.66 -0.04 -28.77
CA MET A 399 -6.65 -1.49 -28.60
C MET A 399 -5.52 -2.15 -29.38
N TYR A 400 -5.26 -1.70 -30.61
CA TYR A 400 -4.18 -2.21 -31.45
C TYR A 400 -2.79 -1.95 -30.83
N GLU A 401 -2.51 -0.69 -30.48
CA GLU A 401 -1.18 -0.28 -30.01
C GLU A 401 -0.86 -0.93 -28.65
N GLU A 402 -1.78 -0.90 -27.70
CA GLU A 402 -1.55 -1.50 -26.38
C GLU A 402 -1.44 -3.03 -26.45
N SER A 403 -2.26 -3.68 -27.29
CA SER A 403 -2.16 -5.13 -27.53
C SER A 403 -0.81 -5.51 -28.13
N THR A 404 -0.27 -4.69 -29.04
CA THR A 404 1.04 -4.93 -29.66
C THR A 404 2.14 -4.90 -28.62
N ILE A 405 2.15 -3.89 -27.75
CA ILE A 405 3.15 -3.73 -26.68
C ILE A 405 3.11 -4.91 -25.70
N ILE A 406 1.92 -5.24 -25.20
CA ILE A 406 1.74 -6.33 -24.22
C ILE A 406 2.12 -7.67 -24.84
N LEU A 407 1.60 -7.98 -26.02
CA LEU A 407 1.76 -9.30 -26.63
C LEU A 407 3.20 -9.54 -27.08
N LYS A 408 3.95 -8.51 -27.50
CA LYS A 408 5.39 -8.64 -27.76
C LYS A 408 6.12 -9.18 -26.53
N LYS A 409 5.84 -8.63 -25.34
CA LYS A 409 6.44 -9.09 -24.07
C LYS A 409 5.90 -10.43 -23.59
N ILE A 410 4.64 -10.73 -23.82
CA ILE A 410 4.10 -12.07 -23.54
C ILE A 410 4.78 -13.11 -24.41
N LEU A 411 4.93 -12.89 -25.72
CA LEU A 411 5.55 -13.84 -26.63
C LEU A 411 7.03 -14.10 -26.30
N GLU A 412 7.75 -13.17 -25.66
CA GLU A 412 9.11 -13.40 -25.16
C GLU A 412 9.17 -14.49 -24.06
N LYS A 413 8.11 -14.58 -23.23
CA LYS A 413 8.10 -15.41 -22.00
C LYS A 413 7.20 -16.63 -22.09
N TYR A 414 6.05 -16.50 -22.75
CA TYR A 414 5.00 -17.51 -22.80
C TYR A 414 5.26 -18.51 -23.91
N LYS A 415 5.33 -19.78 -23.52
CA LYS A 415 5.65 -20.92 -24.40
C LYS A 415 4.45 -21.77 -24.76
N GLY A 416 3.27 -21.49 -24.20
CA GLY A 416 2.09 -22.33 -24.38
C GLY A 416 1.48 -22.31 -25.80
N PHE A 417 2.00 -21.50 -26.72
CA PHE A 417 1.66 -21.56 -28.15
C PHE A 417 2.51 -22.57 -28.94
N GLU A 418 3.65 -23.01 -28.41
CA GLU A 418 4.52 -23.97 -29.08
C GLU A 418 3.81 -25.33 -29.25
N GLY A 419 3.87 -25.89 -30.45
CA GLY A 419 3.25 -27.19 -30.77
C GLY A 419 1.76 -27.17 -31.11
N LEU A 420 1.07 -26.01 -30.99
CA LEU A 420 -0.32 -25.88 -31.45
C LEU A 420 -0.39 -26.01 -32.99
N LYS A 421 -1.44 -26.66 -33.50
CA LYS A 421 -1.74 -26.73 -34.95
C LYS A 421 -2.81 -25.70 -35.33
N SER A 422 -3.70 -25.35 -34.42
CA SER A 422 -4.80 -24.42 -34.63
C SER A 422 -5.08 -23.57 -33.40
N LEU A 423 -5.36 -22.28 -33.61
CA LEU A 423 -5.66 -21.31 -32.56
C LEU A 423 -6.83 -20.43 -32.99
N VAL A 424 -7.84 -20.30 -32.13
CA VAL A 424 -8.92 -19.32 -32.32
C VAL A 424 -8.69 -18.14 -31.39
N ASP A 425 -8.69 -16.92 -31.91
CA ASP A 425 -8.68 -15.68 -31.13
C ASP A 425 -10.13 -15.17 -31.01
N VAL A 426 -10.73 -15.33 -29.82
CA VAL A 426 -12.12 -14.92 -29.55
C VAL A 426 -12.13 -13.48 -29.07
N GLY A 427 -12.89 -12.63 -29.76
CA GLY A 427 -12.86 -11.18 -29.59
C GLY A 427 -11.55 -10.56 -30.08
N GLY A 428 -10.94 -11.15 -31.11
CA GLY A 428 -9.63 -10.73 -31.62
C GLY A 428 -9.63 -9.40 -32.39
N GLY A 429 -10.78 -8.74 -32.52
CA GLY A 429 -10.94 -7.45 -33.20
C GLY A 429 -10.47 -7.53 -34.65
N ILE A 430 -9.59 -6.61 -35.05
CA ILE A 430 -8.95 -6.59 -36.37
C ILE A 430 -7.86 -7.68 -36.56
N GLY A 431 -7.69 -8.60 -35.59
CA GLY A 431 -6.82 -9.77 -35.69
C GLY A 431 -5.34 -9.51 -35.44
N ALA A 432 -4.98 -8.39 -34.81
CA ALA A 432 -3.60 -8.00 -34.56
C ALA A 432 -2.87 -8.98 -33.64
N SER A 433 -3.51 -9.40 -32.54
CA SER A 433 -2.95 -10.35 -31.60
C SER A 433 -2.69 -11.71 -32.26
N LEU A 434 -3.70 -12.28 -32.92
CA LEU A 434 -3.54 -13.50 -33.70
C LEU A 434 -2.42 -13.39 -34.74
N LYS A 435 -2.34 -12.28 -35.49
CA LYS A 435 -1.29 -12.05 -36.49
C LYS A 435 0.11 -12.10 -35.89
N MET A 436 0.33 -11.50 -34.72
CA MET A 436 1.62 -11.57 -34.02
C MET A 436 1.96 -13.00 -33.58
N ILE A 437 0.98 -13.74 -33.06
CA ILE A 437 1.18 -15.13 -32.62
C ILE A 437 1.57 -16.02 -33.81
N ILE A 438 0.80 -15.99 -34.90
CA ILE A 438 1.09 -16.84 -36.07
C ILE A 438 2.35 -16.40 -36.84
N SER A 439 2.74 -15.12 -36.76
CA SER A 439 4.03 -14.68 -37.33
C SER A 439 5.21 -15.30 -36.58
N LYS A 440 5.10 -15.45 -35.26
CA LYS A 440 6.11 -16.11 -34.44
C LYS A 440 6.05 -17.64 -34.55
N TYR A 441 4.86 -18.20 -34.76
CA TYR A 441 4.61 -19.62 -34.88
C TYR A 441 3.88 -19.95 -36.19
N PRO A 442 4.59 -19.95 -37.35
CA PRO A 442 3.97 -20.09 -38.67
C PRO A 442 3.23 -21.41 -38.92
N SER A 443 3.48 -22.42 -38.10
CA SER A 443 2.78 -23.71 -38.15
C SER A 443 1.34 -23.65 -37.63
N ILE A 444 0.97 -22.60 -36.89
CA ILE A 444 -0.38 -22.45 -36.31
C ILE A 444 -1.35 -21.93 -37.38
N LYS A 445 -2.43 -22.66 -37.61
CA LYS A 445 -3.58 -22.16 -38.37
C LYS A 445 -4.45 -21.28 -37.46
N GLY A 446 -4.34 -19.96 -37.63
CA GLY A 446 -5.12 -18.98 -36.87
C GLY A 446 -6.54 -18.77 -37.41
N ILE A 447 -7.50 -18.60 -36.51
CA ILE A 447 -8.88 -18.17 -36.80
C ILE A 447 -9.19 -16.95 -35.94
N ASN A 448 -9.43 -15.80 -36.57
CA ASN A 448 -9.89 -14.61 -35.86
C ASN A 448 -11.43 -14.67 -35.76
N PHE A 449 -11.98 -14.62 -34.54
CA PHE A 449 -13.41 -14.73 -34.28
C PHE A 449 -13.92 -13.49 -33.53
N ASP A 450 -14.87 -12.78 -34.11
CA ASP A 450 -15.44 -11.53 -33.58
C ASP A 450 -16.86 -11.31 -34.14
N LEU A 451 -17.50 -10.20 -33.77
CA LEU A 451 -18.83 -9.82 -34.23
C LEU A 451 -18.89 -9.69 -35.77
N PRO A 452 -20.04 -9.96 -36.41
CA PRO A 452 -20.15 -9.96 -37.87
C PRO A 452 -19.82 -8.63 -38.56
N HIS A 453 -19.92 -7.50 -37.86
CA HIS A 453 -19.54 -6.20 -38.40
C HIS A 453 -18.02 -5.92 -38.28
N VAL A 454 -17.32 -6.68 -37.44
CA VAL A 454 -15.85 -6.64 -37.27
C VAL A 454 -15.18 -7.61 -38.24
N ILE A 455 -15.75 -8.81 -38.42
CA ILE A 455 -15.26 -9.81 -39.38
C ILE A 455 -16.37 -10.34 -40.29
N GLN A 456 -16.11 -10.42 -41.59
CA GLN A 456 -17.17 -10.70 -42.56
C GLN A 456 -17.57 -12.19 -42.65
N ASN A 457 -16.80 -13.14 -42.10
CA ASN A 457 -17.13 -14.58 -42.00
C ASN A 457 -16.05 -15.33 -41.18
N ALA A 458 -16.40 -15.91 -40.02
CA ALA A 458 -15.55 -16.89 -39.33
C ALA A 458 -16.19 -18.29 -39.37
N PRO A 459 -15.50 -19.30 -39.92
CA PRO A 459 -16.00 -20.68 -39.93
C PRO A 459 -15.89 -21.35 -38.55
N SER A 460 -16.89 -22.16 -38.20
CA SER A 460 -16.92 -22.99 -36.98
C SER A 460 -15.97 -24.19 -37.13
N TYR A 461 -14.72 -24.06 -36.70
CA TYR A 461 -13.76 -25.17 -36.66
C TYR A 461 -13.32 -25.48 -35.23
N PRO A 462 -13.18 -26.76 -34.87
CA PRO A 462 -12.50 -27.15 -33.63
C PRO A 462 -11.03 -26.70 -33.70
N ALA A 463 -10.51 -26.14 -32.62
CA ALA A 463 -9.13 -25.68 -32.51
C ALA A 463 -8.43 -26.27 -31.27
N ASP A 464 -7.11 -26.41 -31.32
CA ASP A 464 -6.33 -26.96 -30.21
C ASP A 464 -6.33 -26.03 -29.00
N ALA A 465 -6.38 -24.72 -29.24
CA ALA A 465 -6.51 -23.72 -28.19
C ALA A 465 -7.42 -22.56 -28.61
N ILE A 466 -7.98 -21.90 -27.61
CA ILE A 466 -8.75 -20.65 -27.74
C ILE A 466 -8.01 -19.58 -26.94
N PHE A 467 -7.66 -18.46 -27.57
CA PHE A 467 -7.10 -17.28 -26.94
C PHE A 467 -8.20 -16.25 -26.70
N MET A 468 -8.17 -15.63 -25.52
CA MET A 468 -9.06 -14.53 -25.14
C MET A 468 -8.26 -13.47 -24.42
N LYS A 469 -8.09 -12.30 -25.03
CA LYS A 469 -7.44 -11.15 -24.41
C LYS A 469 -8.47 -10.07 -24.12
N TRP A 470 -8.56 -9.62 -22.87
CA TRP A 470 -9.53 -8.58 -22.46
C TRP A 470 -10.96 -8.90 -22.88
N ILE A 471 -11.36 -10.16 -22.70
CA ILE A 471 -12.72 -10.60 -22.99
C ILE A 471 -13.48 -10.78 -21.69
N CYS A 472 -12.92 -11.53 -20.75
CA CYS A 472 -13.64 -11.87 -19.52
C CYS A 472 -13.96 -10.63 -18.69
N HIS A 473 -13.08 -9.63 -18.65
CA HIS A 473 -13.34 -8.40 -17.90
C HIS A 473 -14.52 -7.56 -18.42
N ASN A 474 -14.96 -7.75 -19.67
CA ASN A 474 -16.08 -6.99 -20.25
C ASN A 474 -17.46 -7.49 -19.82
N TRP A 475 -17.52 -8.70 -19.24
CA TRP A 475 -18.77 -9.42 -19.01
C TRP A 475 -18.95 -9.82 -17.56
N SER A 476 -20.20 -9.88 -17.11
CA SER A 476 -20.58 -10.44 -15.81
C SER A 476 -20.18 -11.91 -15.68
N ASP A 477 -20.08 -12.41 -14.44
CA ASP A 477 -19.72 -13.80 -14.15
C ASP A 477 -20.62 -14.82 -14.87
N SER A 478 -21.94 -14.56 -14.93
CA SER A 478 -22.90 -15.44 -15.64
C SER A 478 -22.64 -15.52 -17.15
N HIS A 479 -22.23 -14.41 -17.76
CA HIS A 479 -21.88 -14.33 -19.18
C HIS A 479 -20.52 -15.00 -19.44
N CYS A 480 -19.53 -14.76 -18.57
CA CYS A 480 -18.24 -15.44 -18.63
C CYS A 480 -18.38 -16.95 -18.48
N GLU A 481 -19.23 -17.44 -17.57
CA GLU A 481 -19.50 -18.87 -17.41
C GLU A 481 -20.06 -19.48 -18.70
N LYS A 482 -21.05 -18.82 -19.31
CA LYS A 482 -21.62 -19.26 -20.60
C LYS A 482 -20.58 -19.25 -21.72
N LEU A 483 -19.79 -18.19 -21.82
CA LEU A 483 -18.71 -18.05 -22.81
C LEU A 483 -17.68 -19.17 -22.66
N LEU A 484 -17.16 -19.37 -21.44
CA LEU A 484 -16.15 -20.38 -21.14
C LEU A 484 -16.68 -21.79 -21.35
N LYS A 485 -17.98 -22.05 -21.10
CA LYS A 485 -18.61 -23.34 -21.40
C LYS A 485 -18.64 -23.61 -22.90
N ASN A 486 -18.98 -22.62 -23.73
CA ASN A 486 -18.91 -22.75 -25.19
C ASN A 486 -17.47 -23.02 -25.65
N CYS A 487 -16.48 -22.35 -25.05
CA CYS A 487 -15.07 -22.63 -25.31
C CYS A 487 -14.69 -24.06 -24.92
N TYR A 488 -15.14 -24.53 -23.76
CA TYR A 488 -14.93 -25.91 -23.31
C TYR A 488 -15.49 -26.92 -24.32
N GLU A 489 -16.71 -26.71 -24.82
CA GLU A 489 -17.36 -27.58 -25.80
C GLU A 489 -16.63 -27.58 -27.17
N ALA A 490 -16.05 -26.45 -27.59
CA ALA A 490 -15.33 -26.32 -28.85
C ALA A 490 -13.90 -26.92 -28.84
N LEU A 491 -13.34 -27.20 -27.65
CA LEU A 491 -11.99 -27.75 -27.49
C LEU A 491 -11.95 -29.29 -27.57
N PRO A 492 -10.89 -29.90 -28.13
CA PRO A 492 -10.63 -31.33 -27.99
C PRO A 492 -10.27 -31.71 -26.54
N GLU A 493 -10.18 -33.00 -26.22
CA GLU A 493 -9.88 -33.47 -24.84
C GLU A 493 -8.60 -32.89 -24.23
N ASN A 494 -7.57 -32.64 -25.05
CA ASN A 494 -6.29 -32.04 -24.61
C ASN A 494 -6.21 -30.54 -24.95
N GLY A 495 -7.34 -29.91 -25.27
CA GLY A 495 -7.40 -28.50 -25.61
C GLY A 495 -7.35 -27.60 -24.38
N LYS A 496 -7.00 -26.33 -24.60
CA LYS A 496 -6.95 -25.31 -23.52
C LYS A 496 -7.47 -23.96 -23.96
N VAL A 497 -8.02 -23.22 -23.00
CA VAL A 497 -8.26 -21.78 -23.15
C VAL A 497 -7.06 -21.03 -22.57
N ILE A 498 -6.61 -19.99 -23.26
CA ILE A 498 -5.53 -19.11 -22.85
C ILE A 498 -6.15 -17.71 -22.65
N ILE A 499 -6.30 -17.31 -21.40
CA ILE A 499 -6.83 -15.99 -21.03
C ILE A 499 -5.67 -15.03 -20.80
N ALA A 500 -5.72 -13.86 -21.41
CA ALA A 500 -4.85 -12.73 -21.14
C ALA A 500 -5.66 -11.59 -20.53
N ASP A 501 -5.64 -11.47 -19.21
CA ASP A 501 -6.43 -10.47 -18.47
C ASP A 501 -5.69 -9.94 -17.24
N ILE A 502 -6.19 -8.86 -16.64
CA ILE A 502 -5.67 -8.34 -15.37
C ILE A 502 -6.11 -9.27 -14.23
N ILE A 503 -5.25 -9.43 -13.22
CA ILE A 503 -5.62 -10.09 -11.97
C ILE A 503 -5.61 -9.05 -10.86
N LEU A 504 -6.78 -8.86 -10.23
CA LEU A 504 -6.94 -7.95 -9.11
C LEU A 504 -6.28 -8.55 -7.85
N PRO A 505 -5.36 -7.83 -7.17
CA PRO A 505 -4.83 -8.26 -5.88
C PRO A 505 -5.94 -8.39 -4.83
N GLU A 506 -5.86 -9.39 -3.96
CA GLU A 506 -6.83 -9.58 -2.86
C GLU A 506 -6.76 -8.44 -1.83
N ASP A 507 -5.58 -7.85 -1.63
CA ASP A 507 -5.35 -6.72 -0.73
C ASP A 507 -4.80 -5.51 -1.52
N PRO A 508 -5.54 -4.39 -1.62
CA PRO A 508 -5.10 -3.22 -2.36
C PRO A 508 -3.90 -2.55 -1.68
N ASN A 509 -2.94 -2.10 -2.49
CA ASN A 509 -1.77 -1.34 -2.02
C ASN A 509 -1.40 -0.22 -3.01
N SER A 510 -0.45 0.63 -2.64
CA SER A 510 0.00 1.76 -3.46
C SER A 510 1.02 1.38 -4.55
N GLY A 511 1.21 0.09 -4.84
CA GLY A 511 2.09 -0.39 -5.90
C GLY A 511 1.50 -0.18 -7.31
N PRO A 512 2.33 -0.05 -8.35
CA PRO A 512 1.89 0.31 -9.70
C PRO A 512 0.89 -0.69 -10.31
N ASN A 513 1.04 -1.98 -10.04
CA ASN A 513 0.10 -3.01 -10.51
C ASN A 513 -1.26 -2.90 -9.80
N SER A 514 -1.26 -2.69 -8.48
CA SER A 514 -2.51 -2.51 -7.72
C SER A 514 -3.25 -1.24 -8.16
N LEU A 515 -2.53 -0.17 -8.47
CA LEU A 515 -3.11 1.07 -9.00
C LEU A 515 -3.70 0.86 -10.40
N ARG A 516 -2.96 0.23 -11.32
CA ARG A 516 -3.41 -0.04 -12.70
C ARG A 516 -4.64 -0.94 -12.74
N SER A 517 -4.61 -2.06 -12.01
CA SER A 517 -5.74 -2.99 -11.93
C SER A 517 -6.99 -2.33 -11.35
N SER A 518 -6.86 -1.56 -10.27
CA SER A 518 -7.98 -0.82 -9.67
C SER A 518 -8.54 0.26 -10.62
N GLN A 519 -7.67 0.96 -11.36
CA GLN A 519 -8.10 1.93 -12.36
C GLN A 519 -8.89 1.28 -13.48
N MET A 520 -8.42 0.13 -13.99
CA MET A 520 -9.13 -0.59 -15.04
C MET A 520 -10.49 -1.10 -14.56
N ASP A 521 -10.58 -1.62 -13.33
CA ASP A 521 -11.84 -2.08 -12.75
C ASP A 521 -12.89 -0.95 -12.66
N VAL A 522 -12.48 0.23 -12.20
CA VAL A 522 -13.38 1.39 -12.12
C VAL A 522 -13.74 1.92 -13.52
N ILE A 523 -12.86 1.79 -14.52
CA ILE A 523 -13.20 2.05 -15.92
C ILE A 523 -14.26 1.05 -16.41
N MET A 524 -14.14 -0.23 -16.05
CA MET A 524 -15.16 -1.24 -16.39
C MET A 524 -16.50 -0.93 -15.73
N LEU A 525 -16.51 -0.56 -14.44
CA LEU A 525 -17.69 -0.11 -13.71
C LEU A 525 -18.41 1.06 -14.41
N ALA A 526 -17.65 2.00 -14.98
CA ALA A 526 -18.20 3.17 -15.64
C ALA A 526 -18.82 2.86 -17.02
N ASN A 527 -18.25 1.89 -17.75
CA ASN A 527 -18.56 1.69 -19.16
C ASN A 527 -19.36 0.42 -19.47
N ASN A 528 -19.13 -0.68 -18.75
CA ASN A 528 -19.59 -2.01 -19.15
C ASN A 528 -20.67 -2.58 -18.21
N THR A 529 -21.69 -3.22 -18.78
CA THR A 529 -22.73 -3.91 -17.99
C THR A 529 -22.17 -5.15 -17.31
N GLY A 530 -21.88 -5.05 -16.02
CA GLY A 530 -21.37 -6.18 -15.23
C GLY A 530 -19.94 -6.58 -15.56
N GLY A 531 -19.22 -5.82 -16.39
CA GLY A 531 -17.79 -5.97 -16.55
C GLY A 531 -17.06 -5.61 -15.25
N LYS A 532 -15.98 -6.34 -14.95
CA LYS A 532 -15.14 -6.16 -13.76
C LYS A 532 -13.81 -6.87 -13.96
N GLU A 533 -12.78 -6.35 -13.28
CA GLU A 533 -11.56 -7.12 -13.04
C GLU A 533 -11.82 -8.19 -11.96
N ARG A 534 -10.98 -9.23 -11.94
CA ARG A 534 -11.20 -10.40 -11.08
C ARG A 534 -9.95 -10.83 -10.36
N SER A 535 -10.11 -11.36 -9.15
CA SER A 535 -9.02 -12.04 -8.46
C SER A 535 -8.73 -13.40 -9.10
N GLU A 536 -7.56 -13.95 -8.80
CA GLU A 536 -7.17 -15.30 -9.27
C GLU A 536 -8.20 -16.36 -8.83
N ARG A 537 -8.73 -16.24 -7.61
CA ARG A 537 -9.76 -17.15 -7.08
C ARG A 537 -11.08 -17.05 -7.82
N GLU A 538 -11.47 -15.84 -8.25
CA GLU A 538 -12.68 -15.66 -9.06
C GLU A 538 -12.52 -16.29 -10.44
N PHE A 539 -11.35 -16.17 -11.07
CA PHE A 539 -11.05 -16.85 -12.34
C PHE A 539 -11.04 -18.38 -12.17
N GLU A 540 -10.45 -18.91 -11.09
CA GLU A 540 -10.50 -20.35 -10.77
C GLU A 540 -11.94 -20.85 -10.60
N ALA A 541 -12.79 -20.07 -9.93
CA ALA A 541 -14.19 -20.40 -9.75
C ALA A 541 -14.96 -20.43 -11.09
N LEU A 542 -14.71 -19.46 -11.98
CA LEU A 542 -15.28 -19.44 -13.33
C LEU A 542 -14.83 -20.64 -14.17
N ALA A 543 -13.52 -20.96 -14.15
CA ALA A 543 -12.97 -22.09 -14.86
C ALA A 543 -13.63 -23.41 -14.41
N LYS A 544 -13.77 -23.61 -13.09
CA LYS A 544 -14.41 -24.80 -12.52
C LYS A 544 -15.88 -24.92 -12.90
N LYS A 545 -16.64 -23.81 -12.86
CA LYS A 545 -18.06 -23.81 -13.27
C LYS A 545 -18.26 -24.14 -14.74
N ALA A 546 -17.33 -23.69 -15.60
CA ALA A 546 -17.34 -23.99 -17.03
C ALA A 546 -16.88 -25.41 -17.38
N GLY A 547 -16.40 -26.20 -16.41
CA GLY A 547 -16.02 -27.61 -16.58
C GLY A 547 -14.51 -27.87 -16.75
N PHE A 548 -13.67 -26.84 -16.69
CA PHE A 548 -12.21 -27.00 -16.76
C PHE A 548 -11.67 -27.62 -15.48
N LYS A 549 -10.63 -28.46 -15.62
CA LYS A 549 -10.04 -29.20 -14.49
C LYS A 549 -9.18 -28.32 -13.60
N GLN A 550 -8.44 -27.41 -14.21
CA GLN A 550 -7.49 -26.54 -13.53
C GLN A 550 -7.29 -25.23 -14.29
N LEU A 551 -6.99 -24.17 -13.54
CA LEU A 551 -6.43 -22.92 -14.03
C LEU A 551 -4.96 -22.88 -13.65
N ILE A 552 -4.08 -22.55 -14.60
CA ILE A 552 -2.66 -22.35 -14.36
C ILE A 552 -2.32 -20.90 -14.70
N LYS A 553 -1.90 -20.13 -13.70
CA LYS A 553 -1.32 -18.80 -13.92
C LYS A 553 0.15 -18.95 -14.35
N VAL A 554 0.48 -18.54 -15.58
CA VAL A 554 1.76 -18.89 -16.23
C VAL A 554 2.79 -17.76 -16.13
N CYS A 555 2.48 -16.59 -16.68
CA CYS A 555 3.39 -15.44 -16.70
C CYS A 555 2.62 -14.13 -16.89
N SER A 556 3.31 -12.99 -16.80
CA SER A 556 2.72 -11.69 -17.02
C SER A 556 3.64 -10.69 -17.73
N ALA A 557 3.00 -9.68 -18.33
CA ALA A 557 3.63 -8.48 -18.86
C ALA A 557 2.70 -7.28 -18.66
N PHE A 558 3.22 -6.18 -18.10
CA PHE A 558 2.47 -4.94 -17.86
C PHE A 558 1.11 -5.16 -17.16
N ASP A 559 1.13 -6.00 -16.12
CA ASP A 559 -0.03 -6.39 -15.31
C ASP A 559 -1.10 -7.25 -16.01
N ILE A 560 -0.86 -7.65 -17.27
CA ILE A 560 -1.66 -8.67 -17.95
C ILE A 560 -1.07 -10.05 -17.67
N TRP A 561 -1.87 -10.91 -17.08
CA TRP A 561 -1.53 -12.29 -16.76
C TRP A 561 -2.04 -13.26 -17.82
N ILE A 562 -1.21 -14.24 -18.17
CA ILE A 562 -1.60 -15.39 -18.96
C ILE A 562 -2.04 -16.51 -18.03
N MET A 563 -3.29 -16.92 -18.19
CA MET A 563 -3.91 -18.03 -17.46
C MET A 563 -4.33 -19.11 -18.46
N GLU A 564 -3.97 -20.36 -18.20
CA GLU A 564 -4.40 -21.50 -19.01
C GLU A 564 -5.48 -22.30 -18.28
N LEU A 565 -6.60 -22.55 -18.96
CA LEU A 565 -7.67 -23.40 -18.48
C LEU A 565 -7.66 -24.69 -19.29
N HIS A 566 -7.36 -25.82 -18.63
CA HIS A 566 -7.20 -27.12 -19.29
C HIS A 566 -8.47 -27.97 -19.17
N LYS A 567 -8.86 -28.60 -20.28
CA LYS A 567 -10.08 -29.42 -20.39
C LYS A 567 -9.99 -30.75 -19.65
#